data_AF-A0A0D2K5T0-F1
#
_entry.id   AF-A0A0D2K5T0-F1
#
_cell.length_a   1.000
_cell.length_b   1.000
_cell.length_c   1.000
_cell.angle_alpha   90.00
_cell.angle_beta   90.00
_cell.angle_gamma   90.00
#
_symmetry.space_group_name_H-M   'P 1'
#
loop_
_entity.id
_entity.type
_entity.pdbx_description
1 polymer ?
#
loop_
_entity_poly.entity_id
_entity_poly.type
_entity_poly.pdbx_seq_one_letter_code
_entity_poly.pdbx_strand_id
1 'polypeptide(L)'
;MERRRAAAMRSTVRLVSHAARAFVDALPRRVHVISPTERDLGALVAAAPRLAPMARDLRVCASYGFDVAGLAAALPRLGFSELTSLVIYTPYEGAYFQKDTYQALADLAACMALFPRLEALEVHVDIPSDDEEEEEEADPTVGFGALIDSAARHLPELRVLWLPNGGVGPGGDRALQQALSRQAWPKLQ
;
A
#
# COMPACT_ATOMS: atom_id res chain seq x y z
N MET A 1 28.93 -35.60 -5.82
CA MET A 1 30.13 -34.73 -5.77
C MET A 1 29.81 -33.38 -6.44
N GLU A 2 28.74 -32.66 -6.11
CA GLU A 2 28.40 -31.99 -4.82
C GLU A 2 29.29 -30.82 -4.36
N ARG A 3 30.01 -30.14 -5.27
CA ARG A 3 30.78 -28.92 -4.90
C ARG A 3 30.69 -27.75 -5.88
N ARG A 4 29.54 -27.50 -6.50
CA ARG A 4 29.32 -26.29 -7.33
C ARG A 4 28.00 -25.55 -7.08
N ARG A 5 27.39 -25.71 -5.90
CA ARG A 5 26.11 -25.05 -5.54
C ARG A 5 26.18 -23.98 -4.44
N ALA A 6 27.36 -23.56 -3.99
CA ALA A 6 27.49 -22.72 -2.79
C ALA A 6 28.06 -21.30 -3.01
N ALA A 7 28.02 -20.75 -4.23
CA ALA A 7 28.55 -19.41 -4.49
C ALA A 7 27.71 -18.66 -5.53
N ALA A 8 26.46 -18.34 -5.20
CA ALA A 8 25.67 -17.37 -5.95
C ALA A 8 25.08 -16.34 -4.97
N MET A 9 25.84 -15.26 -4.80
CA MET A 9 25.38 -13.88 -4.60
C MET A 9 24.34 -13.63 -3.49
N ARG A 10 24.86 -13.37 -2.29
CA ARG A 10 24.24 -12.45 -1.34
C ARG A 10 24.39 -11.03 -1.87
N SER A 11 23.38 -10.51 -2.57
CA SER A 11 23.33 -9.09 -2.96
C SER A 11 22.04 -8.47 -2.43
N THR A 12 22.11 -7.95 -1.21
CA THR A 12 21.08 -7.05 -0.65
C THR A 12 21.33 -5.67 -1.25
N VAL A 13 20.41 -5.18 -2.09
CA VAL A 13 20.45 -3.78 -2.53
C VAL A 13 19.92 -2.94 -1.39
N ARG A 14 20.84 -2.27 -0.69
CA ARG A 14 20.53 -1.35 0.40
C ARG A 14 20.43 0.05 -0.21
N LEU A 15 19.23 0.57 -0.38
CA LEU A 15 19.02 2.00 -0.63
C LEU A 15 19.22 2.68 0.73
N VAL A 16 20.40 3.27 0.96
CA VAL A 16 20.75 3.88 2.25
C VAL A 16 20.71 5.40 2.12
N SER A 17 19.66 6.01 2.69
CA SER A 17 19.76 7.34 3.31
C SER A 17 19.64 7.15 4.82
N HIS A 18 20.26 8.00 5.64
CA HIS A 18 20.42 7.77 7.09
C HIS A 18 19.10 7.71 7.90
N ALA A 19 17.95 8.00 7.27
CA ALA A 19 16.63 8.02 7.88
C ALA A 19 15.67 6.91 7.38
N ALA A 20 15.78 6.47 6.12
CA ALA A 20 14.94 5.41 5.56
C ALA A 20 15.77 4.17 5.25
N ARG A 21 15.43 3.05 5.89
CA ARG A 21 15.99 1.75 5.56
C ARG A 21 15.06 1.06 4.59
N ALA A 22 15.23 1.30 3.30
CA ALA A 22 14.61 0.46 2.28
C ALA A 22 15.43 -0.85 2.18
N PHE A 23 14.85 -1.94 2.65
CA PHE A 23 15.45 -3.27 2.60
C PHE A 23 14.82 -4.05 1.45
N VAL A 24 15.61 -4.35 0.43
CA VAL A 24 15.28 -5.40 -0.53
C VAL A 24 15.86 -6.70 0.02
N ASP A 25 15.00 -7.57 0.55
CA ASP A 25 15.43 -8.81 1.21
C ASP A 25 16.10 -9.76 0.20
N ALA A 26 16.91 -10.71 0.69
CA ALA A 26 17.83 -11.53 -0.12
C ALA A 26 17.16 -12.52 -1.10
N LEU A 27 15.85 -12.44 -1.28
CA LEU A 27 15.09 -12.99 -2.41
C LEU A 27 14.27 -11.82 -2.95
N PRO A 28 14.48 -11.36 -4.20
CA PRO A 28 14.09 -10.02 -4.62
C PRO A 28 12.59 -9.87 -4.95
N ARG A 29 11.75 -10.64 -4.26
CA ARG A 29 10.30 -10.60 -4.35
C ARG A 29 9.69 -9.59 -3.39
N ARG A 30 10.38 -9.25 -2.30
CA ARG A 30 9.89 -8.30 -1.30
C ARG A 30 10.67 -7.00 -1.34
N VAL A 31 9.96 -5.90 -1.54
CA VAL A 31 10.45 -4.54 -1.42
C VAL A 31 9.83 -3.97 -0.15
N HIS A 32 10.66 -3.65 0.85
CA HIS A 32 10.20 -2.99 2.07
C HIS A 32 10.77 -1.59 2.14
N VAL A 33 9.89 -0.60 2.25
CA VAL A 33 10.21 0.81 2.40
C VAL A 33 9.77 1.24 3.78
N ILE A 34 10.70 1.73 4.61
CA ILE A 34 10.40 2.15 5.98
C ILE A 34 10.64 3.64 6.11
N SER A 35 9.63 4.36 6.61
CA SER A 35 9.67 5.82 6.84
C SER A 35 10.16 6.58 5.60
N PRO A 36 9.57 6.33 4.41
CA PRO A 36 10.03 6.99 3.19
C PRO A 36 9.94 8.50 3.34
N THR A 37 10.98 9.21 2.88
CA THR A 37 10.85 10.61 2.48
C THR A 37 10.49 10.66 0.99
N GLU A 38 10.12 11.84 0.48
CA GLU A 38 9.95 12.05 -0.97
C GLU A 38 11.20 11.60 -1.76
N ARG A 39 12.40 11.85 -1.20
CA ARG A 39 13.67 11.40 -1.78
C ARG A 39 13.76 9.88 -1.85
N ASP A 40 13.28 9.16 -0.83
CA ASP A 40 13.35 7.69 -0.80
C ASP A 40 12.36 7.07 -1.80
N LEU A 41 11.19 7.68 -2.00
CA LEU A 41 10.28 7.30 -3.10
C LEU A 41 10.89 7.59 -4.46
N GLY A 42 11.54 8.74 -4.64
CA GLY A 42 12.28 9.06 -5.87
C GLY A 42 13.37 8.03 -6.17
N ALA A 43 14.10 7.59 -5.14
CA ALA A 43 15.11 6.54 -5.26
C ALA A 43 14.49 5.16 -5.58
N LEU A 44 13.34 4.83 -4.98
CA LEU A 44 12.60 3.62 -5.31
C LEU A 44 12.15 3.63 -6.78
N VAL A 45 11.58 4.73 -7.26
CA VAL A 45 11.19 4.89 -8.67
C VAL A 45 12.39 4.75 -9.60
N ALA A 46 13.54 5.34 -9.23
CA ALA A 46 14.78 5.18 -10.02
C ALA A 46 15.29 3.74 -10.04
N ALA A 47 15.11 2.98 -8.96
CA ALA A 47 15.48 1.56 -8.87
C ALA A 47 14.44 0.62 -9.51
N ALA A 48 13.22 1.10 -9.74
CA ALA A 48 12.08 0.28 -10.11
C ALA A 48 12.27 -0.56 -11.39
N PRO A 49 12.89 -0.08 -12.49
CA PRO A 49 13.12 -0.90 -13.67
C PRO A 49 13.91 -2.18 -13.41
N ARG A 50 14.79 -2.17 -12.39
CA ARG A 50 15.59 -3.34 -11.99
C ARG A 50 14.82 -4.29 -11.06
N LEU A 51 13.86 -3.76 -10.31
CA LEU A 51 13.08 -4.49 -9.31
C LEU A 51 11.77 -5.06 -9.89
N ALA A 52 11.19 -4.40 -10.89
CA ALA A 52 9.87 -4.71 -11.43
C ALA A 52 9.66 -6.16 -11.88
N PRO A 53 10.62 -6.83 -12.57
CA PRO A 53 10.42 -8.22 -13.00
C PRO A 53 10.31 -9.23 -11.84
N MET A 54 10.75 -8.83 -10.65
CA MET A 54 10.89 -9.70 -9.49
C MET A 54 10.00 -9.29 -8.32
N ALA A 55 9.55 -8.03 -8.24
CA ALA A 55 8.70 -7.52 -7.18
C ALA A 55 7.33 -8.23 -7.12
N ARG A 56 7.05 -8.88 -5.99
CA ARG A 56 5.78 -9.58 -5.68
C ARG A 56 5.10 -9.04 -4.41
N ASP A 57 5.87 -8.49 -3.49
CA ASP A 57 5.43 -8.02 -2.19
C ASP A 57 6.03 -6.62 -1.99
N LEU A 58 5.17 -5.62 -1.82
CA LEU A 58 5.56 -4.25 -1.52
C LEU A 58 4.98 -3.90 -0.16
N ARG A 59 5.87 -3.59 0.79
CA ARG A 59 5.52 -3.14 2.12
C ARG A 59 6.01 -1.72 2.33
N VAL A 60 5.12 -0.85 2.78
CA VAL A 60 5.44 0.56 3.03
C VAL A 60 5.03 0.90 4.45
N CYS A 61 6.02 1.21 5.30
CA CYS A 61 5.82 1.84 6.60
C CYS A 61 5.85 3.35 6.40
N ALA A 62 4.71 4.01 6.48
CA ALA A 62 4.62 5.45 6.46
C ALA A 62 4.82 5.98 7.89
N SER A 63 5.88 6.73 8.21
CA SER A 63 6.01 7.39 9.54
C SER A 63 5.29 8.73 9.58
N TYR A 64 5.19 9.35 10.77
CA TYR A 64 4.68 10.71 11.03
C TYR A 64 4.81 11.67 9.83
N GLY A 65 3.66 12.20 9.38
CA GLY A 65 3.59 13.17 8.29
C GLY A 65 3.95 12.61 6.91
N PHE A 66 4.08 11.28 6.76
CA PHE A 66 4.26 10.68 5.46
C PHE A 66 2.93 10.52 4.73
N ASP A 67 2.87 11.24 3.64
CA ASP A 67 1.74 11.41 2.76
C ASP A 67 1.50 10.15 1.92
N VAL A 68 0.41 9.42 2.20
CA VAL A 68 -0.10 8.35 1.34
C VAL A 68 -0.22 8.82 -0.12
N ALA A 69 -0.40 10.14 -0.37
CA ALA A 69 -0.43 10.70 -1.72
C ALA A 69 0.96 10.65 -2.39
N GLY A 70 2.05 10.81 -1.64
CA GLY A 70 3.41 10.60 -2.16
C GLY A 70 3.61 9.16 -2.65
N LEU A 71 3.09 8.18 -1.90
CA LEU A 71 3.09 6.78 -2.34
C LEU A 71 2.19 6.58 -3.56
N ALA A 72 0.98 7.12 -3.55
CA ALA A 72 0.05 7.06 -4.68
C ALA A 72 0.65 7.66 -5.95
N ALA A 73 1.40 8.76 -5.86
CA ALA A 73 2.13 9.37 -6.97
C ALA A 73 3.30 8.50 -7.47
N ALA A 74 3.92 7.72 -6.58
CA ALA A 74 5.03 6.83 -6.92
C ALA A 74 4.58 5.52 -7.57
N LEU A 75 3.47 4.92 -7.11
CA LEU A 75 2.99 3.60 -7.55
C LEU A 75 2.89 3.44 -9.08
N PRO A 76 2.29 4.38 -9.85
CA PRO A 76 2.25 4.31 -11.32
C PRO A 76 3.62 4.23 -11.99
N ARG A 77 4.65 4.71 -11.32
CA ARG A 77 6.02 4.81 -11.86
C ARG A 77 6.87 3.59 -11.52
N LEU A 78 6.39 2.69 -10.65
CA LEU A 78 7.15 1.51 -10.23
C LEU A 78 7.13 0.39 -11.28
N GLY A 79 6.06 0.29 -12.08
CA GLY A 79 5.93 -0.77 -13.09
C GLY A 79 5.89 -2.19 -12.50
N PHE A 80 5.51 -2.34 -11.22
CA PHE A 80 5.41 -3.63 -10.53
C PHE A 80 4.14 -4.40 -10.94
N SER A 81 3.97 -4.71 -12.23
CA SER A 81 2.78 -5.41 -12.77
C SER A 81 2.58 -6.81 -12.19
N GLU A 82 3.64 -7.36 -11.60
CA GLU A 82 3.74 -8.70 -11.06
C GLU A 82 3.44 -8.75 -9.54
N LEU A 83 3.09 -7.62 -8.94
CA LEU A 83 2.79 -7.47 -7.51
C LEU A 83 1.57 -8.31 -7.11
N THR A 84 1.74 -9.13 -6.07
CA THR A 84 0.70 -9.99 -5.48
C THR A 84 0.30 -9.55 -4.08
N SER A 85 1.12 -8.74 -3.41
CA SER A 85 0.83 -8.22 -2.06
C SER A 85 1.27 -6.76 -1.94
N LEU A 86 0.36 -5.93 -1.43
CA LEU A 86 0.60 -4.54 -1.07
C LEU A 86 0.18 -4.33 0.39
N VAL A 87 1.14 -3.94 1.22
CA VAL A 87 0.92 -3.61 2.62
C VAL A 87 1.33 -2.17 2.85
N ILE A 88 0.40 -1.37 3.34
CA ILE A 88 0.61 0.02 3.73
C ILE A 88 0.28 0.10 5.20
N TYR A 89 1.22 0.56 6.02
CA TYR A 89 0.98 0.73 7.45
C TYR A 89 1.55 2.05 7.97
N THR A 90 0.76 2.76 8.76
CA THR A 90 1.14 3.97 9.49
C THR A 90 1.20 3.62 10.99
N PRO A 91 2.37 3.64 11.65
CA PRO A 91 2.45 3.31 13.06
C PRO A 91 1.77 4.40 13.91
N TYR A 92 0.93 3.94 14.85
CA TYR A 92 0.13 4.67 15.83
C TYR A 92 0.97 5.45 16.85
N GLU A 93 1.68 6.48 16.42
CA GLU A 93 2.13 7.51 17.37
C GLU A 93 1.53 8.81 16.89
N GLY A 94 0.49 9.31 17.58
CA GLY A 94 0.00 10.70 17.60
C GLY A 94 -0.13 11.49 16.28
N ALA A 95 -0.23 10.82 15.13
CA ALA A 95 -0.43 11.49 13.86
C ALA A 95 -1.88 11.98 13.77
N TYR A 96 -2.05 13.30 13.86
CA TYR A 96 -3.30 13.97 13.52
C TYR A 96 -3.74 13.52 12.12
N PHE A 97 -4.95 13.02 12.01
CA PHE A 97 -5.54 12.63 10.75
C PHE A 97 -5.82 13.89 9.95
N GLN A 98 -4.94 14.18 8.98
CA GLN A 98 -5.10 15.34 8.13
C GLN A 98 -6.15 15.04 7.06
N LYS A 99 -6.94 16.05 6.69
CA LYS A 99 -7.92 16.04 5.57
C LYS A 99 -7.39 15.37 4.31
N ASP A 100 -6.09 15.53 4.05
CA ASP A 100 -5.39 14.98 2.89
C ASP A 100 -5.32 13.44 2.91
N THR A 101 -5.54 12.78 4.05
CA THR A 101 -5.53 11.31 4.16
C THR A 101 -6.64 10.66 3.33
N TYR A 102 -7.86 11.22 3.36
CA TYR A 102 -8.97 10.67 2.57
C TYR A 102 -8.74 10.85 1.06
N GLN A 103 -8.20 12.00 0.65
CA GLN A 103 -7.82 12.23 -0.75
C GLN A 103 -6.69 11.29 -1.17
N ALA A 104 -5.69 11.11 -0.32
CA ALA A 104 -4.58 10.21 -0.57
C ALA A 104 -5.03 8.73 -0.71
N LEU A 105 -6.03 8.31 0.07
CA LEU A 105 -6.67 7.00 -0.10
C LEU A 105 -7.43 6.90 -1.45
N ALA A 106 -8.06 7.97 -1.90
CA ALA A 106 -8.70 8.03 -3.21
C ALA A 106 -7.67 7.98 -4.36
N ASP A 107 -6.53 8.65 -4.21
CA ASP A 107 -5.43 8.60 -5.17
C ASP A 107 -4.79 7.20 -5.21
N LEU A 108 -4.64 6.56 -4.04
CA LEU A 108 -4.24 5.17 -3.94
C LEU A 108 -5.26 4.26 -4.64
N ALA A 109 -6.56 4.52 -4.48
CA ALA A 109 -7.62 3.77 -5.14
C ALA A 109 -7.48 3.82 -6.67
N ALA A 110 -7.13 4.98 -7.23
CA ALA A 110 -6.90 5.13 -8.67
C ALA A 110 -5.74 4.25 -9.19
N CYS A 111 -4.84 3.82 -8.30
CA CYS A 111 -3.70 2.97 -8.66
C CYS A 111 -4.04 1.47 -8.73
N MET A 112 -5.18 1.00 -8.23
CA MET A 112 -5.47 -0.45 -8.12
C MET A 112 -5.47 -1.17 -9.48
N ALA A 113 -5.89 -0.49 -10.55
CA ALA A 113 -5.88 -1.03 -11.91
C ALA A 113 -4.47 -1.39 -12.43
N LEU A 114 -3.42 -0.86 -11.80
CA LEU A 114 -2.02 -1.13 -12.16
C LEU A 114 -1.52 -2.48 -11.63
N PHE A 115 -2.24 -3.08 -10.67
CA PHE A 115 -1.85 -4.29 -9.98
C PHE A 115 -2.91 -5.40 -10.15
N PRO A 116 -3.22 -5.84 -11.38
CA PRO A 116 -4.30 -6.79 -11.64
C PRO A 116 -4.09 -8.18 -11.03
N ARG A 117 -2.88 -8.46 -10.53
CA ARG A 117 -2.49 -9.72 -9.89
C ARG A 117 -2.47 -9.64 -8.36
N LEU A 118 -2.93 -8.54 -7.78
CA LEU A 118 -2.91 -8.36 -6.34
C LEU A 118 -3.86 -9.37 -5.67
N GLU A 119 -3.31 -10.20 -4.80
CA GLU A 119 -4.03 -11.20 -4.01
C GLU A 119 -4.22 -10.72 -2.56
N ALA A 120 -3.37 -9.82 -2.08
CA ALA A 120 -3.45 -9.26 -0.73
C ALA A 120 -3.30 -7.73 -0.76
N LEU A 121 -4.31 -7.04 -0.24
CA LEU A 121 -4.31 -5.60 0.01
C LEU A 121 -4.51 -5.37 1.50
N GLU A 122 -3.51 -4.78 2.15
CA GLU A 122 -3.58 -4.47 3.57
C GLU A 122 -3.30 -2.99 3.79
N VAL A 123 -4.27 -2.27 4.35
CA VAL A 123 -4.16 -0.84 4.65
C VAL A 123 -4.39 -0.62 6.14
N HIS A 124 -3.28 -0.48 6.87
CA HIS A 124 -3.22 -0.23 8.31
C HIS A 124 -3.08 1.27 8.55
N VAL A 125 -4.19 1.99 8.41
CA VAL A 125 -4.27 3.44 8.62
C VAL A 125 -5.26 3.71 9.75
N ASP A 126 -4.78 4.26 10.86
CA ASP A 126 -5.60 4.53 12.04
C ASP A 126 -6.43 5.80 11.87
N ILE A 127 -7.74 5.64 11.71
CA ILE A 127 -8.69 6.75 11.73
C ILE A 127 -8.92 7.17 13.19
N PRO A 128 -8.72 8.45 13.57
CA PRO A 128 -9.06 8.91 14.90
C PRO A 128 -10.56 8.75 15.11
N SER A 129 -10.94 8.34 16.32
CA SER A 129 -12.33 8.40 16.73
C SER A 129 -12.80 9.85 16.76
N ASP A 130 -14.04 10.10 16.34
CA ASP A 130 -14.71 11.41 16.19
C ASP A 130 -14.80 12.29 17.47
N ASP A 131 -14.00 12.01 18.50
CA ASP A 131 -14.01 12.70 19.80
C ASP A 131 -13.14 13.98 19.81
N GLU A 132 -12.45 14.32 18.72
CA GLU A 132 -11.68 15.56 18.59
C GLU A 132 -12.30 16.51 17.54
N GLU A 133 -12.43 17.78 17.94
CA GLU A 133 -13.35 18.79 17.45
C GLU A 133 -13.30 19.12 15.94
N GLU A 134 -14.51 19.41 15.42
CA GLU A 134 -14.90 20.02 14.15
C GLU A 134 -13.82 20.77 13.34
N GLU A 135 -13.27 20.14 12.29
CA GLU A 135 -12.68 20.85 11.15
C GLU A 135 -13.17 20.26 9.81
N GLU A 136 -14.15 20.95 9.22
CA GLU A 136 -14.49 21.00 7.78
C GLU A 136 -14.48 19.68 6.97
N GLU A 137 -15.53 18.88 7.18
CA GLU A 137 -16.24 17.98 6.24
C GLU A 137 -15.37 17.36 5.12
N ALA A 138 -14.25 16.73 5.47
CA ALA A 138 -13.63 15.77 4.58
C ALA A 138 -14.59 14.59 4.48
N ASP A 139 -15.29 14.44 3.36
CA ASP A 139 -16.30 13.40 3.19
C ASP A 139 -15.65 12.02 3.45
N PRO A 140 -15.90 11.39 4.61
CA PRO A 140 -15.26 10.13 4.97
C PRO A 140 -15.73 9.00 4.05
N THR A 141 -16.75 9.26 3.22
CA THR A 141 -17.22 8.32 2.22
C THR A 141 -16.30 8.18 1.01
N VAL A 142 -15.37 9.13 0.78
CA VAL A 142 -14.54 9.15 -0.42
C VAL A 142 -13.29 8.27 -0.28
N GLY A 143 -12.59 8.29 0.85
CA GLY A 143 -11.27 7.63 0.96
C GLY A 143 -11.34 6.10 0.87
N PHE A 144 -11.80 5.43 1.93
CA PHE A 144 -11.93 3.97 1.92
C PHE A 144 -13.02 3.48 0.97
N GLY A 145 -14.11 4.24 0.79
CA GLY A 145 -15.15 3.93 -0.20
C GLY A 145 -14.57 3.80 -1.60
N ALA A 146 -13.80 4.79 -2.07
CA ALA A 146 -13.15 4.71 -3.38
C ALA A 146 -12.14 3.56 -3.47
N LEU A 147 -11.34 3.33 -2.42
CA LEU A 147 -10.38 2.23 -2.38
C LEU A 147 -11.07 0.87 -2.54
N ILE A 148 -12.14 0.65 -1.79
CA ILE A 148 -12.93 -0.58 -1.81
C ILE A 148 -13.62 -0.76 -3.16
N ASP A 149 -14.26 0.28 -3.70
CA ASP A 149 -14.90 0.23 -5.02
C ASP A 149 -13.89 -0.05 -6.15
N SER A 150 -12.72 0.57 -6.08
CA SER A 150 -11.65 0.35 -7.05
C SER A 150 -11.09 -1.06 -6.94
N ALA A 151 -10.82 -1.55 -5.72
CA ALA A 151 -10.40 -2.91 -5.48
C ALA A 151 -11.43 -3.93 -5.96
N ALA A 152 -12.72 -3.67 -5.76
CA ALA A 152 -13.81 -4.53 -6.23
C ALA A 152 -13.88 -4.62 -7.76
N ARG A 153 -13.53 -3.52 -8.45
CA ARG A 153 -13.53 -3.47 -9.91
C ARG A 153 -12.29 -4.09 -10.54
N HIS A 154 -11.13 -3.91 -9.91
CA HIS A 154 -9.83 -4.15 -10.55
C HIS A 154 -9.05 -5.33 -9.98
N LEU A 155 -9.42 -5.83 -8.80
CA LEU A 155 -8.69 -6.90 -8.10
C LEU A 155 -9.55 -8.15 -7.93
N PRO A 156 -9.99 -8.83 -9.00
CA PRO A 156 -10.85 -10.03 -8.89
C PRO A 156 -10.15 -11.22 -8.22
N GLU A 157 -8.82 -11.19 -8.16
CA GLU A 157 -7.97 -12.22 -7.55
C GLU A 157 -7.73 -11.99 -6.05
N LEU A 158 -8.32 -10.93 -5.46
CA LEU A 158 -8.11 -10.58 -4.06
C LEU A 158 -8.61 -11.71 -3.14
N ARG A 159 -7.71 -12.12 -2.24
CA ARG A 159 -7.91 -13.18 -1.23
C ARG A 159 -7.85 -12.62 0.17
N VAL A 160 -7.06 -11.58 0.37
CA VAL A 160 -6.91 -10.88 1.65
C VAL A 160 -7.20 -9.41 1.43
N LEU A 161 -8.18 -8.90 2.17
CA LEU A 161 -8.45 -7.47 2.29
C LEU A 161 -8.40 -7.14 3.78
N TRP A 162 -7.39 -6.38 4.19
CA TRP A 162 -7.29 -5.88 5.55
C TRP A 162 -7.59 -4.38 5.57
N LEU A 163 -8.54 -4.00 6.41
CA LEU A 163 -9.04 -2.65 6.62
C LEU A 163 -8.93 -2.32 8.12
N PRO A 164 -8.79 -1.03 8.49
CA PRO A 164 -8.55 -0.64 9.88
C PRO A 164 -9.65 -1.06 10.85
N ASN A 165 -9.25 -1.45 12.05
CA ASN A 165 -10.13 -1.90 13.13
C ASN A 165 -11.06 -0.78 13.66
N GLY A 166 -10.69 0.49 13.46
CA GLY A 166 -11.52 1.66 13.78
C GLY A 166 -12.71 1.85 12.84
N GLY A 167 -12.85 0.99 11.82
CA GLY A 167 -13.89 1.08 10.80
C GLY A 167 -13.39 1.85 9.56
N VAL A 168 -14.16 1.78 8.48
CA VAL A 168 -13.88 2.46 7.21
C VAL A 168 -14.84 3.61 6.92
N GLY A 169 -15.61 4.01 7.95
CA GLY A 169 -16.68 5.00 7.86
C GLY A 169 -17.87 4.53 7.02
N PRO A 170 -18.97 5.31 7.01
CA PRO A 170 -20.23 4.91 6.38
C PRO A 170 -20.12 4.64 4.87
N GLY A 171 -19.26 5.38 4.16
CA GLY A 171 -19.06 5.16 2.72
C GLY A 171 -18.22 3.94 2.41
N GLY A 172 -17.18 3.68 3.23
CA GLY A 172 -16.43 2.44 3.17
C GLY A 172 -17.31 1.23 3.44
N ASP A 173 -18.16 1.29 4.47
CA ASP A 173 -19.09 0.21 4.82
C ASP A 173 -20.09 -0.05 3.69
N ARG A 174 -20.66 1.02 3.11
CA ARG A 174 -21.58 0.92 1.97
C ARG A 174 -20.89 0.30 0.74
N ALA A 175 -19.68 0.74 0.41
CA ALA A 175 -18.90 0.20 -0.69
C ALA A 175 -18.58 -1.29 -0.45
N LEU A 176 -18.22 -1.65 0.78
CA LEU A 176 -17.91 -3.03 1.16
C LEU A 176 -19.13 -3.93 1.01
N GLN A 177 -20.29 -3.50 1.51
CA GLN A 177 -21.55 -4.23 1.34
C GLN A 177 -21.91 -4.40 -0.14
N GLN A 178 -21.70 -3.37 -0.96
CA GLN A 178 -21.94 -3.46 -2.41
C GLN A 178 -20.99 -4.44 -3.09
N ALA A 179 -19.70 -4.38 -2.78
CA ALA A 179 -18.69 -5.29 -3.32
C ALA A 179 -19.00 -6.76 -2.96
N LEU A 180 -19.35 -7.02 -1.70
CA LEU A 180 -19.73 -8.35 -1.21
C LEU A 180 -21.02 -8.86 -1.86
N SER A 181 -22.06 -8.02 -1.96
CA SER A 181 -23.33 -8.41 -2.60
C SER A 181 -23.19 -8.75 -4.09
N ARG A 182 -22.21 -8.14 -4.77
CA ARG A 182 -21.86 -8.41 -6.16
C ARG A 182 -20.86 -9.55 -6.33
N GLN A 183 -20.39 -10.16 -5.22
CA GLN A 183 -19.36 -11.19 -5.23
C GLN A 183 -18.08 -10.74 -5.96
N ALA A 184 -17.67 -9.48 -5.74
CA ALA A 184 -16.51 -8.90 -6.42
C ALA A 184 -15.20 -9.67 -6.16
N TRP A 185 -15.08 -10.31 -4.99
CA TRP A 185 -13.91 -11.09 -4.58
C TRP A 185 -14.30 -12.53 -4.25
N PRO A 186 -14.45 -13.41 -5.26
CA PRO A 186 -14.88 -14.80 -5.06
C PRO A 186 -13.87 -15.66 -4.29
N LYS A 187 -12.64 -15.16 -4.10
CA LYS A 187 -11.54 -15.86 -3.42
C LYS A 187 -11.18 -15.27 -2.06
N LEU A 188 -11.95 -14.27 -1.60
CA LEU A 188 -11.74 -13.63 -0.30
C LEU A 188 -11.90 -14.66 0.83
N GLN A 189 -10.95 -14.70 1.76
CA GLN A 189 -10.88 -15.65 2.87
C GLN A 189 -11.06 -14.97 4.22
#